data_AF-A0A9D5XS93-F1
#
_entry.id   AF-A0A9D5XS93-F1
#
_cell.length_a   1.000
_cell.length_b   1.000
_cell.length_c   1.000
_cell.angle_alpha   90.00
_cell.angle_beta   90.00
_cell.angle_gamma   90.00
#
_symmetry.space_group_name_H-M   'P 1'
#
loop_
_entity.id
_entity.type
_entity.pdbx_description
1 polymer ?
#
loop_
_entity_poly.entity_id
_entity_poly.type
_entity_poly.pdbx_seq_one_letter_code
_entity_poly.pdbx_strand_id
1 'polypeptide(L)'
;MDRIETIRKRQLAFALGVGIPYFAFVIGIFLVVYLAGEAISSVSAMGFPLHYWLVAIAIYPITWGLFIWYVGKANAIEEEIAETAGGE
;
A
#
# COMPACT_ATOMS: atom_id res chain seq x y z
N MET A 1 22.67 -8.60 -20.62
CA MET A 1 21.60 -8.85 -19.63
C MET A 1 20.28 -8.67 -20.35
N ASP A 2 19.38 -9.63 -20.17
CA ASP A 2 18.17 -9.73 -20.98
C ASP A 2 17.22 -8.54 -20.68
N ARG A 3 16.69 -7.86 -21.70
CA ARG A 3 15.95 -6.58 -21.56
C ARG A 3 14.74 -6.75 -20.62
N ILE A 4 14.14 -7.94 -20.65
CA ILE A 4 13.05 -8.41 -19.78
C ILE A 4 13.48 -8.50 -18.31
N GLU A 5 14.74 -8.85 -18.04
CA GLU A 5 15.28 -8.93 -16.68
C GLU A 5 15.40 -7.53 -16.04
N THR A 6 15.84 -6.54 -16.82
CA THR A 6 15.93 -5.14 -16.36
C THR A 6 14.54 -4.57 -16.02
N ILE A 7 13.54 -4.89 -16.84
CA ILE A 7 12.14 -4.49 -16.62
C ILE A 7 11.59 -5.11 -15.32
N ARG A 8 11.76 -6.44 -15.15
CA ARG A 8 11.35 -7.14 -13.93
C ARG A 8 12.02 -6.56 -12.69
N LYS A 9 13.30 -6.19 -12.77
CA LYS A 9 14.01 -5.55 -11.64
C LYS A 9 13.46 -4.15 -11.32
N ARG A 10 13.11 -3.34 -12.31
CA ARG A 10 12.48 -2.02 -12.09
C ARG A 10 11.08 -2.15 -11.48
N GLN A 11 10.23 -3.02 -12.02
CA GLN A 11 8.89 -3.28 -11.48
C GLN A 11 8.97 -3.83 -10.04
N LEU A 12 9.89 -4.76 -9.78
CA LEU A 12 10.11 -5.30 -8.44
C LEU A 12 10.62 -4.24 -7.47
N ALA A 13 11.59 -3.42 -7.88
CA ALA A 13 12.11 -2.33 -7.03
C ALA A 13 11.02 -1.30 -6.70
N PHE A 14 10.17 -0.96 -7.67
CA PHE A 14 9.02 -0.09 -7.46
C PHE A 14 8.00 -0.71 -6.50
N ALA A 15 7.64 -1.99 -6.72
CA ALA A 15 6.72 -2.73 -5.86
C ALA A 15 7.25 -2.84 -4.42
N LEU A 16 8.54 -3.14 -4.23
CA LEU A 16 9.17 -3.19 -2.91
C LEU A 16 9.21 -1.82 -2.24
N GLY A 17 9.55 -0.77 -2.99
CA GLY A 17 9.64 0.60 -2.49
C GLY A 17 8.31 1.14 -1.96
N VAL A 18 7.18 0.66 -2.50
CA VAL A 18 5.84 1.05 -2.06
C VAL A 18 5.26 0.05 -1.04
N GLY A 19 5.46 -1.25 -1.28
CA GLY A 19 4.93 -2.32 -0.47
C GLY A 19 5.54 -2.36 0.93
N ILE A 20 6.86 -2.25 1.07
CA ILE A 20 7.53 -2.33 2.37
C ILE A 20 7.04 -1.24 3.33
N PRO A 21 7.03 0.06 2.96
CA PRO A 21 6.49 1.10 3.83
C PRO A 21 5.00 0.90 4.17
N TYR A 22 4.19 0.45 3.20
CA TYR A 22 2.78 0.19 3.44
C TYR A 22 2.56 -0.96 4.43
N PHE A 23 3.26 -2.08 4.27
CA PHE A 23 3.18 -3.20 5.22
C PHE A 23 3.67 -2.79 6.61
N ALA A 24 4.76 -2.02 6.69
CA ALA A 24 5.25 -1.49 7.96
C ALA A 24 4.22 -0.58 8.64
N PHE A 25 3.53 0.28 7.86
CA PHE A 25 2.45 1.12 8.35
C PHE A 25 1.28 0.29 8.89
N VAL A 26 0.79 -0.68 8.12
CA VAL A 26 -0.33 -1.55 8.55
C VAL A 26 0.02 -2.30 9.82
N ILE A 27 1.20 -2.94 9.87
CA ILE A 27 1.69 -3.64 11.06
C ILE A 27 1.78 -2.68 12.24
N GLY A 28 2.31 -1.46 12.03
CA GLY A 28 2.40 -0.43 13.06
C GLY A 28 1.04 -0.07 13.66
N ILE A 29 0.01 0.12 12.84
CA ILE A 29 -1.35 0.40 13.31
C ILE A 29 -1.90 -0.76 14.13
N PHE A 30 -1.74 -2.01 13.66
CA PHE A 30 -2.15 -3.19 14.42
C PHE A 30 -1.41 -3.29 15.75
N LEU A 31 -0.12 -2.99 15.78
CA LEU A 31 0.69 -3.00 17.00
C LEU A 31 0.22 -1.94 18.00
N VAL A 32 -0.06 -0.72 17.53
CA VAL A 32 -0.60 0.37 18.35
C VAL A 32 -1.94 -0.02 18.95
N VAL A 33 -2.85 -0.56 18.13
CA VAL A 33 -4.17 -1.03 18.59
C VAL A 33 -4.03 -2.15 19.61
N TYR A 34 -3.13 -3.11 19.37
CA TYR A 34 -2.88 -4.22 20.29
C TYR A 34 -2.35 -3.74 21.65
N LEU A 35 -1.35 -2.85 21.64
CA LEU A 35 -0.75 -2.32 22.86
C LEU A 35 -1.68 -1.37 23.63
N ALA A 36 -2.49 -0.58 22.93
CA ALA A 36 -3.48 0.32 23.53
C ALA A 36 -4.83 -0.36 23.80
N GLY A 37 -4.88 -1.70 23.76
CA GLY A 37 -6.09 -2.51 23.76
C GLY A 37 -7.10 -2.16 24.86
N GLU A 38 -6.70 -2.00 26.12
CA GLU A 38 -7.63 -1.67 27.22
C GLU A 38 -8.23 -0.25 27.11
N ALA A 39 -7.42 0.72 26.67
CA ALA A 39 -7.86 2.11 26.52
C ALA A 39 -8.78 2.32 25.30
N ILE A 40 -8.58 1.54 24.24
CA ILE A 40 -9.32 1.67 22.98
C ILE A 40 -10.55 0.75 22.94
N SER A 41 -10.48 -0.44 23.56
CA SER A 41 -11.61 -1.40 23.57
C SER A 41 -12.75 -1.01 24.52
N SER A 42 -12.48 -0.18 25.54
CA SER A 42 -13.49 0.33 26.46
C SER A 42 -14.36 1.43 25.86
N VAL A 43 -13.92 2.05 24.76
CA VAL A 43 -14.68 3.08 24.04
C VAL A 43 -15.41 2.43 22.87
N SER A 44 -16.75 2.49 22.92
CA SER A 44 -17.60 2.06 21.81
C SER A 44 -18.24 3.28 21.13
N ALA A 45 -18.21 3.28 19.80
CA ALA A 45 -18.86 4.28 18.96
C ALA A 45 -19.84 3.56 18.02
N MET A 46 -21.11 3.97 18.04
CA MET A 46 -22.20 3.33 17.27
C MET A 46 -22.31 1.81 17.48
N GLY A 47 -21.99 1.31 18.68
CA GLY A 47 -22.05 -0.12 19.00
C GLY A 47 -20.84 -0.94 18.54
N PHE A 48 -19.83 -0.31 17.93
CA PHE A 48 -18.57 -0.95 17.57
C PHE A 48 -17.40 -0.43 18.43
N PRO A 49 -16.47 -1.29 18.85
CA PRO A 49 -15.24 -0.86 19.51
C PRO A 49 -14.45 0.13 18.66
N LEU A 50 -13.84 1.14 19.29
CA LEU A 50 -13.13 2.22 18.61
C LEU A 50 -11.98 1.73 17.72
N HIS A 51 -11.37 0.58 18.02
CA HIS A 51 -10.30 0.01 17.19
C HIS A 51 -10.76 -0.37 15.77
N TYR A 52 -12.02 -0.79 15.60
CA TYR A 52 -12.57 -1.06 14.27
C TYR A 52 -12.70 0.21 13.44
N TRP A 53 -13.10 1.31 14.08
CA TRP A 53 -13.18 2.62 13.44
C TRP A 53 -11.82 3.16 13.06
N LEU A 54 -10.81 2.99 13.92
CA LEU A 54 -9.42 3.33 13.62
C LEU A 54 -8.92 2.62 12.37
N VAL A 55 -9.15 1.31 12.26
CA VAL A 55 -8.79 0.56 11.05
C VAL A 55 -9.59 1.03 9.83
N ALA A 56 -10.91 1.17 9.97
CA ALA A 56 -11.80 1.53 8.87
C ALA A 56 -11.58 2.96 8.32
N ILE A 57 -11.20 3.91 9.17
CA ILE A 57 -10.98 5.31 8.77
C ILE A 57 -9.51 5.58 8.43
N ALA A 58 -8.56 4.94 9.12
CA ALA A 58 -7.15 5.17 8.85
C ALA A 58 -6.64 4.26 7.72
N ILE A 59 -6.85 2.95 7.81
CA ILE A 59 -6.23 2.01 6.85
C ILE A 59 -6.94 2.08 5.51
N TYR A 60 -8.27 1.93 5.48
CA TYR A 60 -9.01 1.80 4.22
C TYR A 60 -8.81 2.95 3.22
N PRO A 61 -8.97 4.22 3.60
CA PRO A 61 -8.76 5.35 2.69
C PRO A 61 -7.30 5.48 2.23
N ILE A 62 -6.35 5.22 3.13
CA ILE A 62 -4.92 5.21 2.79
C ILE A 62 -4.63 4.11 1.78
N THR A 63 -5.10 2.88 2.02
CA THR A 63 -4.95 1.74 1.10
C THR A 63 -5.55 2.06 -0.25
N TRP A 64 -6.75 2.63 -0.30
CA TRP A 64 -7.41 3.03 -1.55
C TRP A 64 -6.60 4.08 -2.31
N GLY A 65 -6.16 5.14 -1.64
CA GLY A 65 -5.35 6.19 -2.25
C GLY A 65 -4.02 5.67 -2.78
N LEU A 66 -3.34 4.85 -1.99
CA LEU A 66 -2.10 4.18 -2.39
C LEU A 66 -2.33 3.25 -3.58
N PHE A 67 -3.42 2.49 -3.58
CA PHE A 67 -3.74 1.55 -4.66
C PHE A 67 -3.99 2.28 -5.98
N ILE A 68 -4.82 3.33 -5.97
CA ILE A 68 -5.10 4.15 -7.15
C ILE A 68 -3.81 4.75 -7.71
N TRP A 69 -2.97 5.32 -6.84
CA TRP A 69 -1.71 5.92 -7.24
C TRP A 69 -0.71 4.87 -7.76
N TYR A 70 -0.60 3.73 -7.09
CA TYR A 70 0.32 2.65 -7.44
C TYR A 70 -0.02 2.05 -8.80
N VAL A 71 -1.31 1.74 -9.05
CA VAL A 71 -1.77 1.20 -10.33
C VAL A 71 -1.52 2.20 -11.46
N GLY A 72 -1.81 3.49 -11.24
CA GLY A 72 -1.52 4.53 -12.23
C GLY A 72 -0.03 4.61 -12.58
N LYS A 73 0.85 4.53 -11.59
CA LYS A 73 2.30 4.53 -11.80
C LYS A 73 2.80 3.25 -12.46
N ALA A 74 2.25 2.10 -12.11
CA ALA A 74 2.60 0.83 -12.73
C ALA A 74 2.26 0.81 -14.22
N ASN A 75 1.06 1.29 -14.59
CA ASN A 75 0.64 1.38 -15.98
C ASN A 75 1.52 2.36 -16.78
N ALA A 76 1.89 3.50 -16.20
CA ALA A 76 2.79 4.45 -16.87
C ALA A 76 4.19 3.86 -17.14
N ILE A 77 4.70 2.99 -16.25
CA ILE A 77 5.96 2.29 -16.48
C ILE A 77 5.82 1.30 -17.65
N GLU A 78 4.68 0.60 -17.77
CA GLU A 78 4.42 -0.29 -18.90
C GLU A 78 4.28 0.46 -20.23
N GLU A 79 3.66 1.64 -20.20
CA GLU A 79 3.49 2.50 -21.38
C GLU A 79 4.83 3.10 -21.88
N GLU A 80 5.68 3.60 -20.97
CA GLU A 80 7.05 4.05 -21.28
C GLU A 80 7.87 2.93 -21.94
N ILE A 81 7.66 1.69 -21.50
CA ILE A 81 8.31 0.50 -22.07
C ILE A 81 7.75 0.17 -23.46
N ALA A 82 6.44 0.31 -23.68
CA ALA A 82 5.81 0.06 -24.97
C ALA A 82 6.25 1.05 -26.05
N GLU A 83 6.30 2.35 -25.74
CA GLU A 83 6.77 3.39 -26.67
C GLU A 83 8.25 3.20 -27.03
N THR A 84 9.09 2.84 -26.06
CA THR A 84 10.52 2.57 -26.30
C THR A 84 10.76 1.28 -27.11
N ALA A 85 9.81 0.35 -27.11
CA ALA A 85 9.89 -0.91 -27.85
C ALA A 85 9.34 -0.83 -29.29
N GLY A 86 8.44 0.11 -29.59
CA GLY A 86 7.83 0.31 -30.92
C GLY A 86 8.58 1.25 -31.86
N GLY A 87 9.73 1.80 -31.44
CA GLY A 87 10.52 2.79 -32.17
C GLY A 87 11.73 2.25 -32.95
N GLU A 88 11.85 0.93 -33.14
CA GLU A 88 12.77 0.31 -34.11
C GLU A 88 12.10 0.11 -35.47
#